data_AF-D2ZVA7-F1
#
_entry.id   AF-D2ZVA7-F1
#
_cell.length_a   1.000
_cell.length_b   1.000
_cell.length_c   1.000
_cell.angle_alpha   90.00
_cell.angle_beta   90.00
_cell.angle_gamma   90.00
#
_symmetry.space_group_name_H-M   'P 1'
#
loop_
_entity.id
_entity.type
_entity.pdbx_description
1 polymer ?
#
loop_
_entity_poly.entity_id
_entity_poly.type
_entity_poly.pdbx_seq_one_letter_code
_entity_poly.pdbx_strand_id
1 'polypeptide(L)'
;MMTLTGILERSLGGFTCLRGFASIKELAKHSRAEFSYQRELNEQHIEEIKHYFGQREYLFFPEIILGHRLASDAPIALAQDESQLLNIGEKKNYPIDIALTEAKSRKGAFKNLKLASFTIEKESLLLRIDGNHRLSAIDQSDERDYQVPFCLILFSDSDVDNKQQSVIFHYINSRGVPLTLEENLLAIFQKNRFSNDEIQRHFGKGFLFAKDLFESVDEEHIPHIAEFCKKEKCRCSLLKNITELLNEHLGENCSAATIKSKIHKVEDIIANSEDIKNHLSVSLLTVMCIFAVKDNGKWFTAFINWIKGNRLYQLQNINPQSMIDLFEQIYSNEIKIFVAMPYYDDSTVDDYNASIEETCTELSAQHGLNVQLFPIMRVNAPTGDLIQDIFQKIDRCSIFIADITTNNANVLYEFGYAKGKGKDYILLLNKDKNPTPPKSDYHNELRHEFQGYQNLKAVLKTQIEAVLKERRYF
;
A
#
# COMPACT_ATOMS: atom_id res chain seq x y z
N MET A 1 29.75 32.10 -10.78
CA MET A 1 29.96 33.18 -9.79
C MET A 1 28.59 33.66 -9.37
N MET A 2 28.28 33.57 -8.08
CA MET A 2 26.98 33.89 -7.50
C MET A 2 27.18 34.82 -6.31
N THR A 3 26.36 35.86 -6.15
CA THR A 3 26.40 36.72 -4.96
C THR A 3 25.14 36.54 -4.13
N LEU A 4 25.30 36.06 -2.91
CA LEU A 4 24.25 35.97 -1.89
C LEU A 4 24.25 37.24 -1.06
N THR A 5 23.17 38.02 -1.13
CA THR A 5 23.00 39.22 -0.31
C THR A 5 21.88 39.04 0.69
N GLY A 6 22.11 39.43 1.93
CA GLY A 6 21.13 39.24 2.99
C GLY A 6 21.48 39.96 4.28
N ILE A 7 20.65 39.72 5.29
CA ILE A 7 20.87 40.21 6.65
C ILE A 7 21.76 39.20 7.37
N LEU A 8 22.88 39.69 7.89
CA LEU A 8 23.85 38.92 8.68
C LEU A 8 23.57 39.14 10.18
N GLU A 9 23.26 38.07 10.91
CA GLU A 9 22.95 38.14 12.34
C GLU A 9 23.28 36.81 13.04
N ARG A 10 23.42 36.83 14.38
CA ARG A 10 23.52 35.60 15.18
C ARG A 10 22.14 35.08 15.56
N SER A 11 21.85 33.82 15.19
CA SER A 11 20.59 33.14 15.52
C SER A 11 20.62 32.50 16.92
N LEU A 12 19.44 32.23 17.50
CA LEU A 12 19.23 31.62 18.83
C LEU A 12 19.86 30.21 18.92
N GLY A 13 21.14 30.17 19.30
CA GLY A 13 22.00 28.98 19.26
C GLY A 13 23.47 29.33 19.01
N GLY A 14 23.76 30.59 18.65
CA GLY A 14 25.12 31.13 18.55
C GLY A 14 25.71 31.11 17.15
N PHE A 15 25.01 30.54 16.16
CA PHE A 15 25.45 30.50 14.76
C PHE A 15 25.31 31.86 14.08
N THR A 16 26.30 32.21 13.28
CA THR A 16 26.23 33.37 12.37
C THR A 16 25.53 32.93 11.08
N CYS A 17 24.44 33.61 10.75
CA CYS A 17 23.61 33.28 9.60
C CYS A 17 23.43 34.49 8.69
N LEU A 18 23.49 34.25 7.39
CA LEU A 18 23.04 35.20 6.36
C LEU A 18 21.68 34.75 5.84
N ARG A 19 20.64 35.58 6.01
CA ARG A 19 19.30 35.30 5.48
C ARG A 19 18.91 36.29 4.39
N GLY A 20 18.40 35.79 3.27
CA GLY A 20 18.02 36.62 2.12
C GLY A 20 17.19 35.85 1.11
N PHE A 21 17.11 36.41 -0.10
CA PHE A 21 16.48 35.75 -1.26
C PHE A 21 17.51 35.58 -2.36
N ALA A 22 17.45 34.43 -3.04
CA ALA A 22 18.33 34.15 -4.16
C ALA A 22 17.62 33.28 -5.21
N SER A 23 18.19 33.25 -6.41
CA SER A 23 17.80 32.36 -7.50
C SER A 23 17.95 30.91 -7.06
N ILE A 24 16.86 30.12 -7.15
CA ILE A 24 16.90 28.70 -6.82
C ILE A 24 17.82 27.92 -7.76
N LYS A 25 17.93 28.31 -9.04
CA LYS A 25 18.88 27.70 -9.99
C LYS A 25 20.32 27.96 -9.58
N GLU A 26 20.63 29.19 -9.18
CA GLU A 26 21.98 29.55 -8.74
C GLU A 26 22.34 28.85 -7.41
N LEU A 27 21.39 28.75 -6.47
CA LEU A 27 21.57 27.97 -5.24
C LEU A 27 21.81 26.49 -5.54
N ALA A 28 21.07 25.90 -6.48
CA ALA A 28 21.22 24.50 -6.85
C ALA A 28 22.61 24.23 -7.45
N LYS A 29 23.02 25.09 -8.40
CA LYS A 29 24.32 25.05 -9.09
C LYS A 29 25.52 25.24 -8.15
N HIS A 30 25.43 26.15 -7.18
CA HIS A 30 26.56 26.47 -6.28
C HIS A 30 26.53 25.70 -4.96
N SER A 31 25.66 24.68 -4.82
CA SER A 31 25.57 23.84 -3.62
C SER A 31 25.63 22.35 -3.94
N ARG A 32 25.96 21.53 -2.93
CA ARG A 32 25.98 20.07 -3.02
C ARG A 32 25.37 19.41 -1.79
N ALA A 33 24.78 18.23 -1.97
CA ALA A 33 24.30 17.41 -0.86
C ALA A 33 25.47 16.78 -0.09
N GLU A 34 25.24 16.52 1.20
CA GLU A 34 26.17 15.80 2.07
C GLU A 34 25.48 14.53 2.57
N PHE A 35 25.82 13.39 1.95
CA PHE A 35 25.15 12.10 2.18
C PHE A 35 25.60 11.37 3.45
N SER A 36 26.53 11.94 4.24
CA SER A 36 26.89 11.38 5.55
C SER A 36 25.75 11.43 6.58
N TYR A 37 24.78 12.35 6.41
CA TYR A 37 23.60 12.46 7.28
C TYR A 37 22.28 12.65 6.51
N GLN A 38 22.32 12.96 5.21
CA GLN A 38 21.11 13.08 4.39
C GLN A 38 20.71 11.74 3.77
N ARG A 39 19.39 11.54 3.63
CA ARG A 39 18.83 10.41 2.88
C ARG A 39 19.08 10.54 1.38
N GLU A 40 19.05 9.41 0.69
CA GLU A 40 19.04 9.35 -0.77
C GLU A 40 17.85 10.12 -1.35
N LEU A 41 18.01 10.54 -2.61
CA LEU A 41 16.93 11.18 -3.35
C LEU A 41 15.79 10.18 -3.57
N ASN A 42 14.56 10.63 -3.34
CA ASN A 42 13.36 9.87 -3.66
C ASN A 42 12.81 10.41 -4.98
N GLU A 43 12.87 9.60 -6.04
CA GLU A 43 12.49 10.00 -7.40
C GLU A 43 11.02 10.42 -7.49
N GLN A 44 10.12 9.67 -6.86
CA GLN A 44 8.69 10.00 -6.82
C GLN A 44 8.46 11.36 -6.17
N HIS A 45 9.14 11.64 -5.05
CA HIS A 45 9.02 12.91 -4.36
C HIS A 45 9.60 14.08 -5.17
N ILE A 46 10.64 13.84 -5.98
CA ILE A 46 11.18 14.85 -6.90
C ILE A 46 10.14 15.20 -7.97
N GLU A 47 9.46 14.21 -8.54
CA GLU A 47 8.42 14.44 -9.54
C GLU A 47 7.21 15.19 -8.96
N GLU A 48 6.81 14.89 -7.72
CA GLU A 48 5.80 15.67 -6.98
C GLU A 48 6.20 17.14 -6.84
N ILE A 49 7.46 17.40 -6.49
CA ILE A 49 7.99 18.76 -6.35
C ILE A 49 8.02 19.47 -7.73
N LYS A 50 8.45 18.79 -8.80
CA LYS A 50 8.42 19.35 -10.17
C LYS A 50 7.00 19.72 -10.58
N HIS A 51 6.05 18.82 -10.34
CA HIS A 51 4.64 19.08 -10.60
C HIS A 51 4.15 20.32 -9.84
N TYR A 52 4.50 20.44 -8.55
CA TYR A 52 4.16 21.60 -7.73
C TYR A 52 4.71 22.91 -8.31
N PHE A 53 5.97 22.92 -8.79
CA PHE A 53 6.54 24.10 -9.44
C PHE A 53 5.77 24.50 -10.72
N GLY A 54 5.41 23.52 -11.54
CA GLY A 54 4.68 23.74 -12.79
C GLY A 54 3.28 24.36 -12.64
N GLN A 55 2.61 24.16 -11.49
CA GLN A 55 1.23 24.61 -11.25
C GLN A 55 1.08 26.13 -11.06
N ARG A 56 2.14 26.84 -10.62
CA ARG A 56 2.21 28.32 -10.41
C ARG A 56 1.29 28.94 -9.35
N GLU A 57 0.18 28.30 -9.01
CA GLU A 57 -0.75 28.75 -7.97
C GLU A 57 -0.30 28.23 -6.60
N TYR A 58 -0.46 29.05 -5.54
CA TYR A 58 -0.05 28.72 -4.17
C TYR A 58 1.42 28.33 -3.97
N LEU A 59 2.32 28.82 -4.83
CA LEU A 59 3.76 28.64 -4.67
C LEU A 59 4.25 29.33 -3.39
N PHE A 60 4.62 28.53 -2.40
CA PHE A 60 5.24 28.93 -1.16
C PHE A 60 6.41 28.00 -0.89
N PHE A 61 7.60 28.58 -0.81
CA PHE A 61 8.82 27.81 -0.64
C PHE A 61 9.37 27.97 0.78
N PRO A 62 9.50 26.87 1.56
CA PRO A 62 10.21 26.93 2.81
C PRO A 62 11.66 27.35 2.58
N GLU A 63 12.25 28.00 3.58
CA GLU A 63 13.65 28.46 3.56
C GLU A 63 14.60 27.31 3.18
N ILE A 64 15.55 27.59 2.28
CA ILE A 64 16.64 26.66 1.93
C ILE A 64 17.79 26.91 2.90
N ILE A 65 18.24 25.88 3.61
CA ILE A 65 19.30 26.02 4.60
C ILE A 65 20.59 25.46 4.03
N LEU A 66 21.59 26.32 3.93
CA LEU A 66 22.91 26.03 3.39
C LEU A 66 23.98 26.22 4.47
N GLY A 67 25.09 25.52 4.31
CA GLY A 67 26.27 25.61 5.16
C GLY A 67 27.49 26.04 4.37
N HIS A 68 28.32 26.89 4.96
CA HIS A 68 29.67 27.15 4.45
C HIS A 68 30.67 27.28 5.60
N ARG A 69 31.89 26.81 5.36
CA ARG A 69 32.97 26.83 6.35
C ARG A 69 33.87 28.04 6.11
N LEU A 70 34.10 28.82 7.16
CA LEU A 70 35.09 29.88 7.18
C LEU A 70 36.25 29.50 8.11
N ALA A 71 37.44 30.03 7.85
CA ALA A 71 38.59 29.76 8.69
C ALA A 71 38.48 30.46 10.06
N SER A 72 38.80 29.73 11.14
CA SER A 72 38.84 30.20 12.54
C SER A 72 37.62 31.06 12.96
N ASP A 73 37.79 31.97 13.93
CA ASP A 73 36.73 32.76 14.59
C ASP A 73 36.03 33.78 13.66
N ALA A 74 36.28 33.72 12.35
CA ALA A 74 35.73 34.63 11.34
C ALA A 74 34.20 34.74 11.39
N PRO A 75 33.39 33.67 11.57
CA PRO A 75 31.94 33.79 11.69
C PRO A 75 31.49 34.66 12.87
N ILE A 76 32.17 34.57 14.01
CA ILE A 76 31.84 35.33 15.23
C ILE A 76 32.25 36.79 15.06
N ALA A 77 33.46 37.03 14.51
CA ALA A 77 33.95 38.36 14.21
C ALA A 77 33.04 39.11 13.22
N LEU A 78 32.60 38.44 12.15
CA LEU A 78 31.67 38.98 11.13
C LEU A 78 30.36 39.49 11.74
N ALA A 79 29.86 38.82 12.78
CA ALA A 79 28.61 39.19 13.42
C ALA A 79 28.75 40.22 14.55
N GLN A 80 29.92 40.33 15.20
CA GLN A 80 30.09 41.14 16.41
C GLN A 80 30.78 42.50 16.16
N ASP A 81 31.76 42.64 15.27
CA ASP A 81 32.63 43.83 15.25
C ASP A 81 33.00 44.30 13.82
N GLU A 82 32.89 45.61 13.56
CA GLU A 82 33.22 46.24 12.28
C GLU A 82 34.74 46.39 12.06
N SER A 83 35.53 46.36 13.14
CA SER A 83 36.93 46.77 13.13
C SER A 83 37.95 45.68 12.76
N GLN A 84 37.56 44.40 12.70
CA GLN A 84 38.45 43.29 12.33
C GLN A 84 38.30 42.80 10.87
N LEU A 85 37.42 43.43 10.10
CA LEU A 85 37.08 43.02 8.73
C LEU A 85 38.13 43.38 7.68
N LEU A 86 38.97 44.37 7.96
CA LEU A 86 39.99 44.88 7.03
C LEU A 86 41.06 43.84 6.66
N ASN A 87 41.18 42.73 7.40
CA ASN A 87 42.24 41.73 7.19
C ASN A 87 41.76 40.37 6.66
N ILE A 88 40.45 40.16 6.44
CA ILE A 88 39.97 38.90 5.81
C ILE A 88 40.25 38.94 4.30
N GLY A 89 40.13 40.11 3.66
CA GLY A 89 40.41 40.32 2.24
C GLY A 89 41.90 40.25 1.84
N GLU A 90 42.83 40.42 2.78
CA GLU A 90 44.27 40.35 2.46
C GLU A 90 44.84 38.92 2.45
N LYS A 91 44.11 37.92 2.98
CA LYS A 91 44.45 36.50 2.80
C LYS A 91 43.78 35.95 1.53
N LYS A 92 44.49 36.12 0.41
CA LYS A 92 44.23 35.68 -0.98
C LYS A 92 43.69 34.25 -1.28
N ASN A 93 43.22 33.47 -0.31
CA ASN A 93 42.96 32.03 -0.51
C ASN A 93 41.53 31.56 -0.19
N TYR A 94 40.54 32.45 0.00
CA TYR A 94 39.15 32.02 0.19
C TYR A 94 38.37 32.02 -1.13
N PRO A 95 37.58 30.97 -1.42
CA PRO A 95 36.71 30.91 -2.60
C PRO A 95 35.43 31.76 -2.48
N ILE A 96 35.28 32.55 -1.40
CA ILE A 96 34.20 33.51 -1.18
C ILE A 96 34.76 34.89 -0.83
N ASP A 97 34.30 35.91 -1.56
CA ASP A 97 34.52 37.32 -1.23
C ASP A 97 33.33 37.89 -0.41
N ILE A 98 33.60 38.72 0.59
CA ILE A 98 32.61 39.19 1.56
C ILE A 98 32.61 40.71 1.63
N ALA A 99 31.50 41.34 1.25
CA ALA A 99 31.27 42.77 1.42
C ALA A 99 30.23 43.03 2.52
N LEU A 100 30.47 44.03 3.37
CA LEU A 100 29.59 44.38 4.48
C LEU A 100 29.13 45.83 4.40
N THR A 101 27.87 46.07 4.70
CA THR A 101 27.25 47.40 4.71
C THR A 101 26.26 47.51 5.85
N GLU A 102 26.34 48.60 6.62
CA GLU A 102 25.39 48.87 7.69
C GLU A 102 24.22 49.71 7.15
N ALA A 103 23.00 49.17 7.25
CA ALA A 103 21.79 49.91 6.95
C ALA A 103 21.29 50.60 8.23
N LYS A 104 21.49 51.91 8.31
CA LYS A 104 21.10 52.74 9.45
C LYS A 104 19.59 52.98 9.47
N SER A 105 19.00 52.76 10.63
CA SER A 105 17.57 53.00 10.89
C SER A 105 17.23 54.48 10.83
N ARG A 106 16.30 54.89 9.96
CA ARG A 106 15.77 56.26 9.98
C ARG A 106 14.91 56.43 11.22
N LYS A 107 15.36 57.28 12.15
CA LYS A 107 14.67 57.64 13.42
C LYS A 107 14.53 56.49 14.45
N GLY A 108 15.38 55.47 14.40
CA GLY A 108 15.40 54.43 15.44
C GLY A 108 14.20 53.48 15.44
N ALA A 109 13.45 53.39 14.33
CA ALA A 109 12.30 52.49 14.21
C ALA A 109 12.67 51.00 14.32
N PHE A 110 13.89 50.65 13.91
CA PHE A 110 14.48 49.30 14.04
C PHE A 110 15.96 49.34 14.44
N LYS A 111 16.52 48.21 14.89
CA LYS A 111 17.97 48.02 15.09
C LYS A 111 18.68 48.18 13.74
N ASN A 112 19.89 48.75 13.74
CA ASN A 112 20.72 48.80 12.53
C ASN A 112 20.92 47.38 11.98
N LEU A 113 20.73 47.22 10.67
CA LEU A 113 20.85 45.93 10.00
C LEU A 113 22.24 45.81 9.39
N LYS A 114 22.90 44.68 9.65
CA LYS A 114 24.14 44.31 8.97
C LYS A 114 23.76 43.61 7.67
N LEU A 115 23.94 44.29 6.55
CA LEU A 115 23.80 43.68 5.23
C LEU A 115 25.16 43.13 4.81
N ALA A 116 25.17 41.91 4.29
CA ALA A 116 26.37 41.28 3.78
C ALA A 116 26.11 40.68 2.40
N SER A 117 27.11 40.77 1.54
CA SER A 117 27.14 40.15 0.21
C SER A 117 28.30 39.16 0.16
N PHE A 118 27.97 37.89 -0.06
CA PHE A 118 28.92 36.79 -0.17
C PHE A 118 28.99 36.34 -1.62
N THR A 119 30.14 36.51 -2.25
CA THR A 119 30.35 36.21 -3.66
C THR A 119 31.13 34.91 -3.81
N ILE A 120 30.46 33.90 -4.34
CA ILE A 120 30.95 32.53 -4.51
C ILE A 120 31.49 32.39 -5.93
N GLU A 121 32.78 32.11 -6.06
CA GLU A 121 33.42 32.01 -7.38
C GLU A 121 33.36 30.60 -7.99
N LYS A 122 33.32 29.55 -7.15
CA LYS A 122 33.37 28.14 -7.56
C LYS A 122 32.02 27.44 -7.39
N GLU A 123 31.70 26.55 -8.33
CA GLU A 123 30.52 25.68 -8.25
C GLU A 123 30.62 24.70 -7.08
N SER A 124 29.46 24.28 -6.56
CA SER A 124 29.33 23.30 -5.46
C SER A 124 30.09 23.61 -4.16
N LEU A 125 30.25 24.89 -3.82
CA LEU A 125 30.95 25.33 -2.61
C LEU A 125 30.08 25.29 -1.34
N LEU A 126 28.77 25.41 -1.49
CA LEU A 126 27.83 25.40 -0.37
C LEU A 126 27.36 23.97 -0.06
N LEU A 127 27.19 23.66 1.22
CA LEU A 127 26.63 22.38 1.66
C LEU A 127 25.12 22.53 1.86
N ARG A 128 24.31 21.66 1.26
CA ARG A 128 22.85 21.63 1.47
C ARG A 128 22.60 21.03 2.86
N ILE A 129 22.08 21.79 3.82
CA ILE A 129 21.68 21.26 5.13
C ILE A 129 20.22 20.82 5.06
N ASP A 130 19.34 21.67 4.52
CA ASP A 130 17.94 21.35 4.23
C ASP A 130 17.54 21.89 2.86
N GLY A 131 16.65 21.18 2.17
CA GLY A 131 16.18 21.52 0.83
C GLY A 131 16.84 20.73 -0.31
N ASN A 132 17.42 19.56 -0.04
CA ASN A 132 18.10 18.79 -1.08
C ASN A 132 17.17 18.28 -2.20
N HIS A 133 16.03 17.65 -1.88
CA HIS A 133 15.04 17.22 -2.88
C HIS A 133 14.49 18.41 -3.69
N ARG A 134 14.31 19.56 -3.01
CA ARG A 134 13.87 20.83 -3.58
C ARG A 134 14.85 21.38 -4.63
N LEU A 135 16.13 21.46 -4.31
CA LEU A 135 17.17 21.91 -5.24
C LEU A 135 17.42 20.90 -6.36
N SER A 136 17.38 19.61 -6.05
CA SER A 136 17.59 18.53 -7.04
C SER A 136 16.45 18.47 -8.07
N ALA A 137 15.22 18.80 -7.68
CA ALA A 137 14.09 18.90 -8.61
C ALA A 137 14.29 20.01 -9.66
N ILE A 138 14.96 21.10 -9.29
CA ILE A 138 15.30 22.21 -10.19
C ILE A 138 16.51 21.90 -11.08
N ASP A 139 17.52 21.19 -10.56
CA ASP A 139 18.67 20.72 -11.35
C ASP A 139 18.21 19.87 -12.56
N GLN A 140 17.04 19.24 -12.45
CA GLN A 140 16.47 18.32 -13.43
C GLN A 140 15.28 18.90 -14.22
N SER A 141 15.00 20.20 -14.11
CA SER A 141 13.83 20.81 -14.76
C SER A 141 14.17 22.02 -15.64
N ASP A 142 13.47 22.14 -16.76
CA ASP A 142 13.52 23.31 -17.66
C ASP A 142 12.68 24.49 -17.13
N GLU A 143 12.22 24.43 -15.89
CA GLU A 143 11.29 25.40 -15.32
C GLU A 143 11.92 26.78 -15.10
N ARG A 144 11.07 27.80 -14.88
CA ARG A 144 11.52 29.17 -14.65
C ARG A 144 12.29 29.28 -13.33
N ASP A 145 13.23 30.21 -13.30
CA ASP A 145 13.98 30.53 -12.09
C ASP A 145 13.14 31.37 -11.12
N TYR A 146 13.17 31.03 -9.84
CA TYR A 146 12.40 31.67 -8.78
C TYR A 146 13.31 32.23 -7.69
N GLN A 147 12.91 33.35 -7.11
CA GLN A 147 13.54 33.88 -5.90
C GLN A 147 12.99 33.15 -4.68
N VAL A 148 13.85 32.44 -3.97
CA VAL A 148 13.49 31.66 -2.79
C VAL A 148 14.23 32.15 -1.55
N PRO A 149 13.60 32.10 -0.37
CA PRO A 149 14.27 32.44 0.88
C PRO A 149 15.40 31.43 1.16
N PHE A 150 16.55 31.92 1.58
CA PHE A 150 17.68 31.09 1.99
C PHE A 150 18.22 31.54 3.36
N CYS A 151 18.83 30.59 4.06
CA CYS A 151 19.65 30.81 5.25
C CYS A 151 21.00 30.13 5.04
N LEU A 152 22.06 30.90 4.98
CA LEU A 152 23.44 30.41 4.93
C LEU A 152 24.04 30.45 6.34
N ILE A 153 24.35 29.29 6.90
CA ILE A 153 25.02 29.12 8.19
C ILE A 153 26.53 29.10 7.96
N LEU A 154 27.25 29.94 8.70
CA LEU A 154 28.70 30.03 8.64
C LEU A 154 29.32 29.26 9.83
N PHE A 155 30.05 28.19 9.53
CA PHE A 155 30.74 27.35 10.53
C PHE A 155 32.21 27.77 10.69
N SER A 156 32.75 27.60 11.91
CA SER A 156 34.17 27.82 12.22
C SER A 156 34.98 26.51 12.18
N ASP A 157 36.30 26.58 12.06
CA ASP A 157 37.15 25.37 12.05
C ASP A 157 37.11 24.53 13.34
N SER A 158 36.79 25.14 14.49
CA SER A 158 36.63 24.44 15.78
C SER A 158 35.30 23.71 15.91
N ASP A 159 34.36 24.02 15.02
CA ASP A 159 33.11 23.31 14.90
C ASP A 159 33.38 22.00 14.17
N VAL A 160 33.09 20.87 14.81
CA VAL A 160 33.20 19.56 14.17
C VAL A 160 32.13 19.50 13.07
N ASP A 161 32.50 19.92 11.86
CA ASP A 161 31.59 20.31 10.76
C ASP A 161 30.44 19.32 10.54
N ASN A 162 30.72 18.02 10.49
CA ASN A 162 29.68 17.02 10.24
C ASN A 162 28.75 16.83 11.44
N LYS A 163 29.26 16.96 12.67
CA LYS A 163 28.48 16.74 13.89
C LYS A 163 27.43 17.83 14.07
N GLN A 164 27.81 19.09 13.91
CA GLN A 164 26.85 20.21 14.07
C GLN A 164 25.83 20.24 12.92
N GLN A 165 26.26 20.01 11.67
CA GLN A 165 25.35 19.89 10.54
C GLN A 165 24.32 18.76 10.75
N SER A 166 24.76 17.59 11.23
CA SER A 166 23.87 16.46 11.56
C SER A 166 22.87 16.81 12.66
N VAL A 167 23.29 17.57 13.69
CA VAL A 167 22.40 18.01 14.78
C VAL A 167 21.39 19.04 14.28
N ILE A 168 21.80 20.00 13.46
CA ILE A 168 20.92 20.99 12.85
C ILE A 168 19.90 20.28 11.94
N PHE A 169 20.37 19.39 11.07
CA PHE A 169 19.52 18.57 10.22
C PHE A 169 18.52 17.76 11.04
N HIS A 170 18.96 17.11 12.11
CA HIS A 170 18.08 16.38 13.02
C HIS A 170 17.03 17.31 13.63
N TYR A 171 17.41 18.48 14.18
CA TYR A 171 16.46 19.38 14.82
C TYR A 171 15.42 19.96 13.87
N ILE A 172 15.80 20.31 12.64
CA ILE A 172 14.86 20.78 11.63
C ILE A 172 13.82 19.70 11.31
N ASN A 173 14.26 18.44 11.21
CA ASN A 173 13.41 17.34 10.74
C ASN A 173 12.68 16.58 11.87
N SER A 174 13.12 16.68 13.14
CA SER A 174 12.61 15.86 14.25
C SER A 174 11.84 16.63 15.32
N ARG A 175 12.03 17.94 15.46
CA ARG A 175 11.45 18.72 16.56
C ARG A 175 10.05 19.25 16.26
N GLY A 176 9.70 19.39 14.98
CA GLY A 176 8.32 19.64 14.59
C GLY A 176 7.50 18.37 14.73
N VAL A 177 6.34 18.44 15.37
CA VAL A 177 5.34 17.38 15.25
C VAL A 177 4.64 17.61 13.91
N PRO A 178 4.88 16.76 12.87
CA PRO A 178 4.21 16.93 11.59
C PRO A 178 2.71 16.71 11.78
N LEU A 179 1.89 17.47 11.04
CA LEU A 179 0.47 17.17 10.94
C LEU A 179 0.29 15.76 10.39
N THR A 180 -0.62 15.01 11.00
CA THR A 180 -1.00 13.69 10.50
C THR A 180 -1.66 13.80 9.13
N LEU A 181 -1.68 12.70 8.37
CA LEU A 181 -2.41 12.66 7.09
C LEU A 181 -3.88 13.05 7.29
N GLU A 182 -4.51 12.60 8.37
CA GLU A 182 -5.89 12.96 8.72
C GLU A 182 -6.06 14.47 8.86
N GLU A 183 -5.20 15.14 9.64
CA GLU A 183 -5.28 16.58 9.86
C GLU A 183 -5.06 17.39 8.58
N ASN A 184 -4.14 16.94 7.72
CA ASN A 184 -3.92 17.56 6.42
C ASN A 184 -5.14 17.39 5.50
N LEU A 185 -5.74 16.20 5.43
CA LEU A 185 -6.91 15.94 4.61
C LEU A 185 -8.14 16.69 5.11
N LEU A 186 -8.35 16.75 6.42
CA LEU A 186 -9.43 17.53 7.03
C LEU A 186 -9.36 19.01 6.62
N ALA A 187 -8.17 19.59 6.50
CA ALA A 187 -8.01 20.97 6.05
C ALA A 187 -8.50 21.18 4.60
N ILE A 188 -8.41 20.15 3.75
CA ILE A 188 -8.82 20.17 2.35
C ILE A 188 -10.32 19.82 2.20
N PHE A 189 -10.83 18.84 2.95
CA PHE A 189 -12.20 18.34 2.82
C PHE A 189 -13.25 19.21 3.54
N GLN A 190 -12.83 20.23 4.28
CA GLN A 190 -13.76 21.19 4.88
C GLN A 190 -14.62 21.88 3.82
N LYS A 191 -15.93 21.95 4.09
CA LYS A 191 -16.90 22.59 3.19
C LYS A 191 -16.50 24.02 2.85
N ASN A 192 -16.75 24.41 1.59
CA ASN A 192 -16.54 25.76 1.05
C ASN A 192 -15.09 26.27 1.08
N ARG A 193 -14.08 25.40 1.24
CA ARG A 193 -12.66 25.80 1.19
C ARG A 193 -12.07 25.75 -0.20
N PHE A 194 -12.33 24.68 -0.93
CA PHE A 194 -11.86 24.47 -2.29
C PHE A 194 -13.02 23.98 -3.16
N SER A 195 -13.07 24.47 -4.39
CA SER A 195 -13.93 23.93 -5.45
C SER A 195 -13.42 22.58 -5.94
N ASN A 196 -14.29 21.79 -6.57
CA ASN A 196 -13.91 20.50 -7.11
C ASN A 196 -12.81 20.61 -8.20
N ASP A 197 -12.85 21.69 -8.99
CA ASP A 197 -11.82 21.98 -10.01
C ASP A 197 -10.45 22.29 -9.39
N GLU A 198 -10.42 23.06 -8.29
CA GLU A 198 -9.19 23.33 -7.55
C GLU A 198 -8.62 22.05 -6.93
N ILE A 199 -9.49 21.19 -6.37
CA ILE A 199 -9.04 19.95 -5.75
C ILE A 199 -8.44 19.01 -6.79
N GLN A 200 -9.13 18.82 -7.91
CA GLN A 200 -8.63 17.98 -8.99
C GLN A 200 -7.33 18.51 -9.59
N ARG A 201 -7.19 19.85 -9.72
CA ARG A 201 -5.98 20.48 -10.27
C ARG A 201 -4.78 20.39 -9.34
N HIS A 202 -4.95 20.64 -8.04
CA HIS A 202 -3.84 20.75 -7.09
C HIS A 202 -3.50 19.45 -6.35
N PHE A 203 -4.50 18.60 -6.10
CA PHE A 203 -4.34 17.37 -5.32
C PHE A 203 -4.63 16.10 -6.13
N GLY A 204 -5.29 16.22 -7.29
CA GLY A 204 -5.56 15.12 -8.19
C GLY A 204 -6.94 14.47 -8.01
N LYS A 205 -7.29 13.57 -8.95
CA LYS A 205 -8.60 12.89 -9.00
C LYS A 205 -8.91 12.08 -7.73
N GLY A 206 -7.91 11.44 -7.12
CA GLY A 206 -8.09 10.64 -5.91
C GLY A 206 -8.58 11.46 -4.72
N PHE A 207 -8.06 12.68 -4.55
CA PHE A 207 -8.51 13.60 -3.50
C PHE A 207 -9.94 14.10 -3.73
N LEU A 208 -10.29 14.40 -4.98
CA LEU A 208 -11.65 14.77 -5.34
C LEU A 208 -12.62 13.65 -5.00
N PHE A 209 -12.28 12.41 -5.38
CA PHE A 209 -13.11 11.25 -5.10
C PHE A 209 -13.27 11.01 -3.59
N ALA A 210 -12.19 11.12 -2.81
CA ALA A 210 -12.22 10.99 -1.36
C ALA A 210 -13.09 12.07 -0.70
N LYS A 211 -13.04 13.34 -1.19
CA LYS A 211 -13.91 14.42 -0.71
C LYS A 211 -15.37 14.15 -1.03
N ASP A 212 -15.69 13.74 -2.25
CA ASP A 212 -17.08 13.43 -2.64
C ASP A 212 -17.65 12.30 -1.77
N LEU A 213 -16.82 11.30 -1.44
CA LEU A 213 -17.21 10.23 -0.51
C LEU A 213 -17.38 10.76 0.92
N PHE A 214 -16.47 11.63 1.39
CA PHE A 214 -16.58 12.26 2.70
C PHE A 214 -17.87 13.07 2.88
N GLU A 215 -18.27 13.81 1.85
CA GLU A 215 -19.50 14.62 1.85
C GLU A 215 -20.78 13.80 1.69
N SER A 216 -20.71 12.65 1.02
CA SER A 216 -21.88 11.82 0.72
C SER A 216 -22.21 10.76 1.78
N VAL A 217 -21.22 10.30 2.55
CA VAL A 217 -21.39 9.28 3.60
C VAL A 217 -21.89 9.96 4.88
N ASP A 218 -23.09 9.58 5.28
CA ASP A 218 -23.74 10.04 6.50
C ASP A 218 -23.36 9.11 7.68
N GLU A 219 -22.89 9.70 8.77
CA GLU A 219 -22.46 8.93 9.94
C GLU A 219 -23.61 8.19 10.63
N GLU A 220 -24.84 8.70 10.52
CA GLU A 220 -26.04 8.06 11.12
C GLU A 220 -26.29 6.66 10.53
N HIS A 221 -25.83 6.45 9.31
CA HIS A 221 -26.04 5.27 8.48
C HIS A 221 -24.93 4.22 8.62
N ILE A 222 -23.81 4.58 9.26
CA ILE A 222 -22.64 3.72 9.50
C ILE A 222 -22.07 3.93 10.92
N PRO A 223 -22.88 3.76 11.98
CA PRO A 223 -22.52 4.17 13.33
C PRO A 223 -21.27 3.49 13.87
N HIS A 224 -21.04 2.20 13.59
CA HIS A 224 -19.86 1.49 14.08
C HIS A 224 -18.57 1.92 13.37
N ILE A 225 -18.62 2.09 12.05
CA ILE A 225 -17.49 2.66 11.29
C ILE A 225 -17.21 4.09 11.75
N ALA A 226 -18.25 4.90 11.98
CA ALA A 226 -18.11 6.27 12.45
C ALA A 226 -17.50 6.34 13.86
N GLU A 227 -17.91 5.48 14.78
CA GLU A 227 -17.32 5.36 16.12
C GLU A 227 -15.82 4.99 16.05
N PHE A 228 -15.48 3.99 15.23
CA PHE A 228 -14.08 3.62 14.99
C PHE A 228 -13.27 4.79 14.43
N CYS A 229 -13.78 5.48 13.41
CA CYS A 229 -13.10 6.61 12.79
C CYS A 229 -12.89 7.78 13.76
N LYS A 230 -13.84 8.03 14.68
CA LYS A 230 -13.73 9.07 15.72
C LYS A 230 -12.67 8.71 16.74
N LYS A 231 -12.63 7.45 17.18
CA LYS A 231 -11.65 6.95 18.16
C LYS A 231 -10.23 6.99 17.60
N GLU A 232 -10.04 6.49 16.39
CA GLU A 232 -8.72 6.35 15.76
C GLU A 232 -8.30 7.59 14.95
N LYS A 233 -9.18 8.58 14.81
CA LYS A 233 -8.96 9.81 14.02
C LYS A 233 -8.47 9.49 12.61
N CYS A 234 -9.25 8.71 11.87
CA CYS A 234 -8.83 8.15 10.59
C CYS A 234 -9.89 8.22 9.48
N ARG A 235 -10.92 9.07 9.62
CA ARG A 235 -12.03 9.14 8.65
C ARG A 235 -11.52 9.51 7.26
N CYS A 236 -10.83 10.63 7.12
CA CYS A 236 -10.38 11.13 5.84
C CYS A 236 -9.33 10.20 5.20
N SER A 237 -8.40 9.71 6.01
CA SER A 237 -7.38 8.76 5.57
C SER A 237 -7.96 7.41 5.13
N LEU A 238 -8.95 6.87 5.87
CA LEU A 238 -9.68 5.66 5.46
C LEU A 238 -10.37 5.85 4.11
N LEU A 239 -11.12 6.95 3.94
CA LEU A 239 -11.84 7.21 2.69
C LEU A 239 -10.87 7.40 1.52
N LYS A 240 -9.76 8.12 1.73
CA LYS A 240 -8.69 8.26 0.73
C LYS A 240 -8.14 6.89 0.31
N ASN A 241 -7.77 6.04 1.26
CA ASN A 241 -7.25 4.69 0.98
C ASN A 241 -8.27 3.84 0.19
N ILE A 242 -9.54 3.86 0.58
CA ILE A 242 -10.62 3.18 -0.16
C ILE A 242 -10.68 3.68 -1.60
N THR A 243 -10.69 5.00 -1.81
CA THR A 243 -10.82 5.58 -3.16
C THR A 243 -9.61 5.32 -4.03
N GLU A 244 -8.39 5.35 -3.49
CA GLU A 244 -7.16 5.07 -4.23
C GLU A 244 -7.10 3.62 -4.69
N LEU A 245 -7.34 2.67 -3.78
CA LEU A 245 -7.37 1.24 -4.12
C LEU A 245 -8.51 0.89 -5.06
N LEU A 246 -9.71 1.46 -4.87
CA LEU A 246 -10.81 1.22 -5.82
C LEU A 246 -10.47 1.75 -7.22
N ASN A 247 -9.81 2.90 -7.32
CA ASN A 247 -9.40 3.45 -8.60
C ASN A 247 -8.34 2.55 -9.28
N GLU A 248 -7.41 1.97 -8.52
CA GLU A 248 -6.43 1.00 -9.03
C GLU A 248 -7.09 -0.31 -9.51
N HIS A 249 -8.08 -0.83 -8.77
CA HIS A 249 -8.70 -2.13 -9.04
C HIS A 249 -9.88 -2.10 -10.02
N LEU A 250 -10.60 -0.97 -10.14
CA LEU A 250 -11.83 -0.85 -10.93
C LEU A 250 -11.77 0.20 -12.04
N GLY A 251 -10.74 1.06 -12.06
CA GLY A 251 -10.65 2.19 -12.98
C GLY A 251 -11.80 3.21 -12.82
N GLU A 252 -12.14 3.91 -13.90
CA GLU A 252 -13.10 5.03 -13.90
C GLU A 252 -14.58 4.63 -13.62
N ASN A 253 -14.88 3.35 -13.40
CA ASN A 253 -16.25 2.85 -13.18
C ASN A 253 -16.74 2.97 -11.73
N CYS A 254 -15.89 3.41 -10.79
CA CYS A 254 -16.27 3.52 -9.38
C CYS A 254 -16.73 4.94 -9.01
N SER A 255 -17.92 5.06 -8.41
CA SER A 255 -18.49 6.35 -7.97
C SER A 255 -18.73 6.38 -6.46
N ALA A 256 -18.83 7.58 -5.87
CA ALA A 256 -19.11 7.74 -4.44
C ALA A 256 -20.48 7.15 -4.08
N ALA A 257 -21.46 7.25 -4.99
CA ALA A 257 -22.78 6.65 -4.83
C ALA A 257 -22.71 5.11 -4.77
N THR A 258 -21.88 4.48 -5.60
CA THR A 258 -21.67 3.04 -5.58
C THR A 258 -21.10 2.60 -4.23
N ILE A 259 -20.04 3.26 -3.76
CA ILE A 259 -19.42 2.95 -2.46
C ILE A 259 -20.44 3.14 -1.33
N LYS A 260 -21.14 4.28 -1.30
CA LYS A 260 -22.19 4.56 -0.31
C LYS A 260 -23.27 3.48 -0.28
N SER A 261 -23.69 2.98 -1.44
CA SER A 261 -24.70 1.90 -1.49
C SER A 261 -24.21 0.56 -0.93
N LYS A 262 -22.89 0.34 -0.88
CA LYS A 262 -22.27 -0.93 -0.46
C LYS A 262 -21.66 -0.88 0.93
N ILE A 263 -21.29 0.30 1.44
CA ILE A 263 -20.68 0.47 2.77
C ILE A 263 -21.58 -0.05 3.89
N HIS A 264 -22.90 0.00 3.69
CA HIS A 264 -23.87 -0.60 4.60
C HIS A 264 -23.68 -2.12 4.79
N LYS A 265 -23.27 -2.85 3.75
CA LYS A 265 -22.94 -4.29 3.89
C LYS A 265 -21.77 -4.50 4.83
N VAL A 266 -20.79 -3.58 4.82
CA VAL A 266 -19.64 -3.62 5.72
C VAL A 266 -20.09 -3.30 7.15
N GLU A 267 -20.90 -2.25 7.31
CA GLU A 267 -21.52 -1.89 8.60
C GLU A 267 -22.31 -3.05 9.20
N ASP A 268 -23.14 -3.75 8.41
CA ASP A 268 -23.93 -4.90 8.84
C ASP A 268 -23.03 -6.05 9.34
N ILE A 269 -21.91 -6.32 8.66
CA ILE A 269 -20.96 -7.35 9.12
C ILE A 269 -20.34 -6.96 10.45
N ILE A 270 -19.98 -5.69 10.64
CA ILE A 270 -19.38 -5.19 11.89
C ILE A 270 -20.39 -5.28 13.03
N ALA A 271 -21.63 -4.85 12.79
CA ALA A 271 -22.70 -4.87 13.78
C ALA A 271 -23.03 -6.29 14.26
N ASN A 272 -22.91 -7.29 13.38
CA ASN A 272 -23.25 -8.68 13.66
C ASN A 272 -22.04 -9.58 13.99
N SER A 273 -20.83 -9.02 14.14
CA SER A 273 -19.61 -9.80 14.33
C SER A 273 -18.68 -9.17 15.37
N GLU A 274 -18.88 -9.55 16.63
CA GLU A 274 -18.10 -9.06 17.77
C GLU A 274 -16.58 -9.25 17.60
N ASP A 275 -16.16 -10.37 17.00
CA ASP A 275 -14.75 -10.64 16.70
C ASP A 275 -14.13 -9.60 15.76
N ILE A 276 -14.87 -9.19 14.72
CA ILE A 276 -14.40 -8.20 13.74
C ILE A 276 -14.46 -6.81 14.37
N LYS A 277 -15.58 -6.48 15.04
CA LYS A 277 -15.80 -5.19 15.69
C LYS A 277 -14.70 -4.83 16.68
N ASN A 278 -14.24 -5.80 17.49
CA ASN A 278 -13.20 -5.58 18.50
C ASN A 278 -11.77 -5.48 17.92
N HIS A 279 -11.56 -5.90 16.68
CA HIS A 279 -10.25 -5.89 16.02
C HIS A 279 -10.24 -5.05 14.73
N LEU A 280 -11.15 -4.07 14.63
CA LEU A 280 -11.18 -3.17 13.49
C LEU A 280 -9.84 -2.45 13.32
N SER A 281 -9.42 -2.35 12.06
CA SER A 281 -8.28 -1.54 11.64
C SER A 281 -8.62 -0.83 10.35
N VAL A 282 -7.91 0.27 10.05
CA VAL A 282 -8.05 0.99 8.78
C VAL A 282 -7.83 0.04 7.60
N SER A 283 -6.83 -0.85 7.70
CA SER A 283 -6.55 -1.82 6.64
C SER A 283 -7.70 -2.80 6.42
N LEU A 284 -8.23 -3.41 7.49
CA LEU A 284 -9.32 -4.37 7.38
C LEU A 284 -10.58 -3.71 6.81
N LEU A 285 -10.96 -2.53 7.32
CA LEU A 285 -12.10 -1.76 6.80
C LEU A 285 -11.93 -1.41 5.33
N THR A 286 -10.73 -1.00 4.93
CA THR A 286 -10.41 -0.68 3.54
C THR A 286 -10.70 -1.89 2.65
N VAL A 287 -10.13 -3.06 2.96
CA VAL A 287 -10.30 -4.27 2.15
C VAL A 287 -11.75 -4.78 2.15
N MET A 288 -12.45 -4.71 3.28
CA MET A 288 -13.89 -5.03 3.34
C MET A 288 -14.70 -4.14 2.38
N CYS A 289 -14.43 -2.84 2.36
CA CYS A 289 -15.06 -1.91 1.42
C CYS A 289 -14.71 -2.24 -0.04
N ILE A 290 -13.46 -2.62 -0.35
CA ILE A 290 -13.07 -3.05 -1.70
C ILE A 290 -13.93 -4.23 -2.15
N PHE A 291 -13.96 -5.32 -1.39
CA PHE A 291 -14.72 -6.51 -1.80
C PHE A 291 -16.23 -6.32 -1.76
N ALA A 292 -16.76 -5.38 -0.96
CA ALA A 292 -18.17 -5.04 -0.98
C ALA A 292 -18.60 -4.33 -2.28
N VAL A 293 -17.66 -3.62 -2.92
CA VAL A 293 -17.88 -2.84 -4.15
C VAL A 293 -17.48 -3.62 -5.41
N LYS A 294 -16.28 -4.22 -5.42
CA LYS A 294 -15.72 -4.96 -6.55
C LYS A 294 -16.65 -6.09 -7.00
N ASP A 295 -16.85 -6.19 -8.31
CA ASP A 295 -17.76 -7.16 -8.95
C ASP A 295 -19.15 -7.21 -8.27
N ASN A 296 -19.67 -6.05 -7.85
CA ASN A 296 -20.95 -5.90 -7.16
C ASN A 296 -21.05 -6.69 -5.82
N GLY A 297 -19.92 -6.97 -5.18
CA GLY A 297 -19.85 -7.72 -3.94
C GLY A 297 -19.80 -9.23 -4.12
N LYS A 298 -19.49 -9.73 -5.33
CA LYS A 298 -19.44 -11.17 -5.66
C LYS A 298 -18.62 -11.97 -4.63
N TRP A 299 -17.47 -11.44 -4.24
CA TRP A 299 -16.52 -12.13 -3.36
C TRP A 299 -16.59 -11.69 -1.90
N PHE A 300 -17.50 -10.77 -1.55
CA PHE A 300 -17.53 -10.18 -0.21
C PHE A 300 -17.77 -11.21 0.89
N THR A 301 -18.81 -12.04 0.77
CA THR A 301 -19.12 -13.07 1.78
C THR A 301 -17.99 -14.08 1.92
N ALA A 302 -17.39 -14.49 0.80
CA ALA A 302 -16.25 -15.40 0.79
C ALA A 302 -15.05 -14.79 1.52
N PHE A 303 -14.73 -13.53 1.25
CA PHE A 303 -13.70 -12.79 1.97
C PHE A 303 -13.97 -12.72 3.48
N ILE A 304 -15.20 -12.39 3.89
CA ILE A 304 -15.57 -12.34 5.32
C ILE A 304 -15.42 -13.72 5.98
N ASN A 305 -15.82 -14.79 5.32
CA ASN A 305 -15.65 -16.15 5.85
C ASN A 305 -14.17 -16.52 5.96
N TRP A 306 -13.39 -16.24 4.93
CA TRP A 306 -11.95 -16.51 4.90
C TRP A 306 -11.20 -15.81 6.04
N ILE A 307 -11.44 -14.51 6.27
CA ILE A 307 -10.79 -13.79 7.38
C ILE A 307 -11.23 -14.33 8.74
N LYS A 308 -12.47 -14.81 8.87
CA LYS A 308 -13.00 -15.38 10.12
C LYS A 308 -12.41 -16.75 10.40
N GLY A 309 -12.46 -17.67 9.43
CA GLY A 309 -11.95 -19.03 9.57
C GLY A 309 -10.44 -19.06 9.85
N ASN A 310 -9.69 -18.15 9.23
CA ASN A 310 -8.24 -18.03 9.42
C ASN A 310 -7.83 -17.03 10.52
N ARG A 311 -8.78 -16.40 11.22
CA ARG A 311 -8.54 -15.37 12.26
C ARG A 311 -7.65 -14.22 11.81
N LEU A 312 -7.70 -13.87 10.52
CA LEU A 312 -6.85 -12.82 9.94
C LEU A 312 -7.21 -11.43 10.46
N TYR A 313 -8.41 -11.25 11.02
CA TYR A 313 -8.81 -10.03 11.71
C TYR A 313 -7.94 -9.70 12.94
N GLN A 314 -7.19 -10.67 13.50
CA GLN A 314 -6.29 -10.43 14.64
C GLN A 314 -4.94 -9.84 14.23
N LEU A 315 -4.62 -9.86 12.93
CA LEU A 315 -3.32 -9.44 12.43
C LEU A 315 -3.22 -7.91 12.41
N GLN A 316 -2.10 -7.41 12.93
CA GLN A 316 -1.80 -5.99 13.00
C GLN A 316 -0.91 -5.58 11.82
N ASN A 317 -1.05 -4.33 11.36
CA ASN A 317 -0.17 -3.72 10.34
C ASN A 317 -0.12 -4.44 8.98
N ILE A 318 -1.21 -5.09 8.56
CA ILE A 318 -1.28 -5.65 7.21
C ILE A 318 -1.49 -4.52 6.19
N ASN A 319 -0.71 -4.54 5.12
CA ASN A 319 -0.96 -3.71 3.94
C ASN A 319 -2.25 -4.19 3.23
N PRO A 320 -3.23 -3.31 2.96
CA PRO A 320 -4.48 -3.68 2.29
C PRO A 320 -4.28 -4.43 0.96
N GLN A 321 -3.34 -3.99 0.13
CA GLN A 321 -3.06 -4.63 -1.17
C GLN A 321 -2.58 -6.06 -0.98
N SER A 322 -1.68 -6.31 -0.04
CA SER A 322 -1.20 -7.66 0.26
C SER A 322 -2.32 -8.60 0.71
N MET A 323 -3.31 -8.09 1.45
CA MET A 323 -4.48 -8.89 1.86
C MET A 323 -5.39 -9.23 0.67
N ILE A 324 -5.57 -8.28 -0.25
CA ILE A 324 -6.31 -8.50 -1.50
C ILE A 324 -5.59 -9.56 -2.33
N ASP A 325 -4.29 -9.40 -2.57
CA ASP A 325 -3.48 -10.32 -3.38
C ASP A 325 -3.51 -11.75 -2.81
N LEU A 326 -3.37 -11.90 -1.49
CA LEU A 326 -3.42 -13.20 -0.80
C LEU A 326 -4.79 -13.88 -0.98
N PHE A 327 -5.88 -13.12 -0.80
CA PHE A 327 -7.22 -13.65 -1.02
C PHE A 327 -7.39 -14.07 -2.49
N GLU A 328 -7.05 -13.20 -3.43
CA GLU A 328 -7.19 -13.49 -4.85
C GLU A 328 -6.32 -14.67 -5.31
N GLN A 329 -5.13 -14.84 -4.75
CA GLN A 329 -4.27 -15.99 -5.05
C GLN A 329 -4.88 -17.31 -4.55
N ILE A 330 -5.49 -17.34 -3.36
CA ILE A 330 -6.17 -18.54 -2.85
C ILE A 330 -7.38 -18.88 -3.71
N TYR A 331 -8.14 -17.87 -4.12
CA TYR A 331 -9.41 -18.03 -4.81
C TYR A 331 -9.29 -18.19 -6.33
N SER A 332 -8.18 -17.75 -6.92
CA SER A 332 -7.83 -18.04 -8.33
C SER A 332 -7.33 -19.48 -8.53
N ASN A 333 -6.87 -20.14 -7.48
CA ASN A 333 -6.47 -21.54 -7.57
C ASN A 333 -7.69 -22.44 -7.78
N GLU A 334 -7.67 -23.14 -8.91
CA GLU A 334 -8.70 -24.09 -9.27
C GLU A 334 -8.63 -25.34 -8.39
N ILE A 335 -9.72 -25.63 -7.66
CA ILE A 335 -9.85 -26.84 -6.87
C ILE A 335 -10.48 -27.90 -7.75
N LYS A 336 -9.64 -28.67 -8.42
CA LYS A 336 -10.09 -29.77 -9.29
C LYS A 336 -10.44 -31.01 -8.49
N ILE A 337 -11.63 -31.56 -8.72
CA ILE A 337 -12.07 -32.85 -8.21
C ILE A 337 -11.93 -33.88 -9.31
N PHE A 338 -11.27 -35.00 -9.02
CA PHE A 338 -11.22 -36.16 -9.92
C PHE A 338 -11.99 -37.32 -9.31
N VAL A 339 -12.81 -38.00 -10.12
CA VAL A 339 -13.61 -39.15 -9.67
C VAL A 339 -13.23 -40.39 -10.45
N ALA A 340 -12.76 -41.40 -9.72
CA ALA A 340 -12.54 -42.76 -10.19
C ALA A 340 -13.76 -43.61 -9.82
N MET A 341 -14.46 -44.16 -10.80
CA MET A 341 -15.60 -45.05 -10.55
C MET A 341 -15.67 -46.22 -11.54
N PRO A 342 -16.28 -47.35 -11.16
CA PRO A 342 -16.58 -48.41 -12.11
C PRO A 342 -17.53 -47.88 -13.20
N TYR A 343 -17.24 -48.18 -14.45
CA TYR A 343 -18.18 -47.89 -15.52
C TYR A 343 -19.37 -48.86 -15.44
N TYR A 344 -20.56 -48.33 -15.14
CA TYR A 344 -21.81 -49.08 -15.14
C TYR A 344 -22.54 -48.91 -16.48
N ASP A 345 -22.89 -47.67 -16.82
CA ASP A 345 -23.58 -47.25 -18.04
C ASP A 345 -23.49 -45.71 -18.16
N ASP A 346 -23.78 -45.17 -19.35
CA ASP A 346 -23.73 -43.71 -19.60
C ASP A 346 -24.68 -42.92 -18.69
N SER A 347 -25.88 -43.46 -18.39
CA SER A 347 -26.85 -42.79 -17.51
C SER A 347 -26.30 -42.61 -16.10
N THR A 348 -25.66 -43.65 -15.56
CA THR A 348 -25.03 -43.62 -14.24
C THR A 348 -23.87 -42.61 -14.22
N VAL A 349 -23.08 -42.55 -15.29
CA VAL A 349 -22.00 -41.54 -15.40
C VAL A 349 -22.57 -40.12 -15.42
N ASP A 350 -23.67 -39.90 -16.13
CA ASP A 350 -24.35 -38.60 -16.19
C ASP A 350 -24.94 -38.19 -14.84
N ASP A 351 -25.56 -39.13 -14.12
CA ASP A 351 -26.09 -38.87 -12.78
C ASP A 351 -24.98 -38.54 -11.75
N TYR A 352 -23.81 -39.21 -11.83
CA TYR A 352 -22.66 -38.87 -10.99
C TYR A 352 -22.12 -37.48 -11.33
N ASN A 353 -21.84 -37.21 -12.62
CA ASN A 353 -21.36 -35.89 -13.05
C ASN A 353 -22.32 -34.79 -12.59
N ALA A 354 -23.62 -34.94 -12.82
CA ALA A 354 -24.63 -33.96 -12.39
C ALA A 354 -24.62 -33.74 -10.86
N SER A 355 -24.58 -34.82 -10.07
CA SER A 355 -24.57 -34.73 -8.60
C SER A 355 -23.33 -33.99 -8.07
N ILE A 356 -22.16 -34.28 -8.66
CA ILE A 356 -20.89 -33.69 -8.23
C ILE A 356 -20.76 -32.25 -8.74
N GLU A 357 -21.13 -31.96 -9.99
CA GLU A 357 -21.13 -30.60 -10.55
C GLU A 357 -22.06 -29.66 -9.77
N GLU A 358 -23.25 -30.15 -9.38
CA GLU A 358 -24.17 -29.38 -8.55
C GLU A 358 -23.56 -29.11 -7.17
N THR A 359 -22.91 -30.10 -6.56
CA THR A 359 -22.18 -29.91 -5.29
C THR A 359 -21.01 -28.92 -5.44
N CYS A 360 -20.23 -29.02 -6.51
CA CYS A 360 -19.14 -28.08 -6.80
C CYS A 360 -19.67 -26.66 -6.97
N THR A 361 -20.79 -26.49 -7.67
CA THR A 361 -21.45 -25.20 -7.90
C THR A 361 -21.96 -24.61 -6.58
N GLU A 362 -22.62 -25.43 -5.75
CA GLU A 362 -23.09 -25.00 -4.42
C GLU A 362 -21.93 -24.56 -3.51
N LEU A 363 -20.86 -25.36 -3.44
CA LEU A 363 -19.69 -25.04 -2.61
C LEU A 363 -18.95 -23.80 -3.13
N SER A 364 -18.82 -23.67 -4.45
CA SER A 364 -18.24 -22.49 -5.09
C SER A 364 -19.04 -21.24 -4.79
N ALA A 365 -20.37 -21.30 -4.87
CA ALA A 365 -21.24 -20.18 -4.54
C ALA A 365 -21.25 -19.85 -3.04
N GLN A 366 -21.27 -20.86 -2.18
CA GLN A 366 -21.36 -20.72 -0.73
C GLN A 366 -20.08 -20.13 -0.11
N HIS A 367 -18.92 -20.61 -0.58
CA HIS A 367 -17.62 -20.27 0.01
C HIS A 367 -16.76 -19.37 -0.88
N GLY A 368 -17.26 -19.03 -2.08
CA GLY A 368 -16.59 -18.24 -3.11
C GLY A 368 -15.48 -18.99 -3.86
N LEU A 369 -15.31 -20.29 -3.66
CA LEU A 369 -14.18 -21.04 -4.22
C LEU A 369 -14.36 -21.32 -5.72
N ASN A 370 -13.27 -21.70 -6.39
CA ASN A 370 -13.31 -22.23 -7.75
C ASN A 370 -13.23 -23.77 -7.73
N VAL A 371 -14.29 -24.43 -7.26
CA VAL A 371 -14.37 -25.89 -7.22
C VAL A 371 -14.93 -26.42 -8.53
N GLN A 372 -14.21 -27.31 -9.19
CA GLN A 372 -14.62 -27.85 -10.49
C GLN A 372 -14.36 -29.34 -10.59
N LEU A 373 -15.25 -30.04 -11.29
CA LEU A 373 -15.11 -31.44 -11.62
C LEU A 373 -14.25 -31.62 -12.88
N PHE A 374 -13.36 -32.62 -12.89
CA PHE A 374 -12.94 -33.27 -14.13
C PHE A 374 -14.05 -34.21 -14.57
N PRO A 375 -14.68 -34.00 -15.75
CA PRO A 375 -15.77 -34.86 -16.20
C PRO A 375 -15.35 -36.34 -16.19
N ILE A 376 -16.22 -37.18 -15.63
CA ILE A 376 -15.97 -38.62 -15.56
C ILE A 376 -15.86 -39.16 -16.99
N MET A 377 -14.78 -39.88 -17.25
CA MET A 377 -14.45 -40.36 -18.58
C MET A 377 -15.43 -41.44 -19.05
N ARG A 378 -15.79 -41.37 -20.34
CA ARG A 378 -16.58 -42.38 -21.04
C ARG A 378 -15.67 -43.27 -21.89
N VAL A 379 -16.13 -44.48 -22.18
CA VAL A 379 -15.36 -45.53 -22.90
C VAL A 379 -14.97 -45.12 -24.34
N ASN A 380 -15.62 -44.11 -24.93
CA ASN A 380 -15.48 -43.74 -26.35
C ASN A 380 -14.55 -42.53 -26.63
N ALA A 381 -13.40 -42.41 -25.96
CA ALA A 381 -12.42 -41.38 -26.33
C ALA A 381 -11.55 -41.83 -27.53
N PRO A 382 -11.55 -41.09 -28.66
CA PRO A 382 -10.75 -41.45 -29.83
C PRO A 382 -9.28 -41.06 -29.62
N THR A 383 -8.42 -42.07 -29.50
CA THR A 383 -6.93 -42.02 -29.63
C THR A 383 -6.13 -41.16 -28.62
N GLY A 384 -5.13 -41.81 -27.99
CA GLY A 384 -4.05 -41.18 -27.20
C GLY A 384 -4.07 -41.62 -25.73
N ASP A 385 -3.05 -42.41 -25.33
CA ASP A 385 -2.78 -43.00 -24.01
C ASP A 385 -3.72 -42.59 -22.84
N LEU A 386 -4.91 -43.19 -22.79
CA LEU A 386 -5.95 -42.96 -21.77
C LEU A 386 -5.41 -43.01 -20.34
N ILE A 387 -4.40 -43.85 -20.11
CA ILE A 387 -3.77 -44.03 -18.80
C ILE A 387 -2.96 -42.79 -18.41
N GLN A 388 -2.21 -42.19 -19.34
CA GLN A 388 -1.47 -40.95 -19.06
C GLN A 388 -2.42 -39.78 -18.78
N ASP A 389 -3.52 -39.67 -19.51
CA ASP A 389 -4.52 -38.62 -19.25
C ASP A 389 -5.14 -38.77 -17.85
N ILE A 390 -5.49 -39.99 -17.43
CA ILE A 390 -5.96 -40.27 -16.08
C ILE A 390 -4.92 -39.85 -15.03
N PHE A 391 -3.66 -40.24 -15.19
CA PHE A 391 -2.62 -39.86 -14.24
C PHE A 391 -2.35 -38.36 -14.21
N GLN A 392 -2.38 -37.68 -15.36
CA GLN A 392 -2.26 -36.23 -15.42
C GLN A 392 -3.43 -35.54 -14.69
N LYS A 393 -4.66 -36.06 -14.85
CA LYS A 393 -5.83 -35.55 -14.12
C LYS A 393 -5.72 -35.78 -12.62
N ILE A 394 -5.24 -36.96 -12.19
CA ILE A 394 -4.98 -37.24 -10.77
C ILE A 394 -3.87 -36.32 -10.23
N ASP A 395 -2.79 -36.13 -10.97
CA ASP A 395 -1.70 -35.25 -10.55
C ASP A 395 -2.17 -33.78 -10.42
N ARG A 396 -3.12 -33.36 -11.25
CA ARG A 396 -3.70 -32.01 -11.24
C ARG A 396 -4.89 -31.84 -10.29
N CYS A 397 -5.50 -32.91 -9.78
CA CYS A 397 -6.64 -32.77 -8.87
C CYS A 397 -6.17 -32.37 -7.47
N SER A 398 -7.02 -31.60 -6.79
CA SER A 398 -6.87 -31.25 -5.37
C SER A 398 -7.51 -32.33 -4.50
N ILE A 399 -8.65 -32.87 -4.93
CA ILE A 399 -9.42 -33.89 -4.21
C ILE A 399 -9.69 -35.06 -5.15
N PHE A 400 -9.38 -36.27 -4.69
CA PHE A 400 -9.64 -37.52 -5.39
C PHE A 400 -10.83 -38.26 -4.76
N ILE A 401 -11.78 -38.73 -5.56
CA ILE A 401 -12.94 -39.47 -5.08
C ILE A 401 -12.93 -40.84 -5.74
N ALA A 402 -13.04 -41.91 -4.96
CA ALA A 402 -13.11 -43.27 -5.50
C ALA A 402 -14.39 -43.98 -5.07
N ASP A 403 -15.14 -44.49 -6.05
CA ASP A 403 -16.21 -45.44 -5.84
C ASP A 403 -15.64 -46.87 -5.77
N ILE A 404 -15.53 -47.39 -4.55
CA ILE A 404 -14.93 -48.71 -4.29
C ILE A 404 -15.96 -49.84 -4.21
N THR A 405 -17.21 -49.60 -4.61
CA THR A 405 -18.36 -50.51 -4.40
C THR A 405 -18.10 -51.95 -4.87
N THR A 406 -17.50 -52.10 -6.04
CA THR A 406 -17.30 -53.40 -6.69
C THR A 406 -15.86 -53.91 -6.63
N ASN A 407 -14.97 -53.21 -5.89
CA ASN A 407 -13.53 -53.47 -5.90
C ASN A 407 -12.95 -53.49 -7.32
N ASN A 408 -13.38 -52.57 -8.17
CA ASN A 408 -12.90 -52.47 -9.55
C ASN A 408 -11.37 -52.26 -9.58
N ALA A 409 -10.66 -53.11 -10.34
CA ALA A 409 -9.20 -53.10 -10.35
C ALA A 409 -8.60 -51.77 -10.83
N ASN A 410 -9.23 -51.10 -11.81
CA ASN A 410 -8.76 -49.83 -12.33
C ASN A 410 -8.97 -48.72 -11.30
N VAL A 411 -10.14 -48.66 -10.66
CA VAL A 411 -10.40 -47.67 -9.59
C VAL A 411 -9.44 -47.85 -8.41
N LEU A 412 -9.16 -49.09 -8.01
CA LEU A 412 -8.22 -49.36 -6.92
C LEU A 412 -6.77 -49.01 -7.31
N TYR A 413 -6.41 -49.19 -8.57
CA TYR A 413 -5.11 -48.78 -9.10
C TYR A 413 -4.94 -47.25 -9.09
N GLU A 414 -5.96 -46.52 -9.56
CA GLU A 414 -6.02 -45.06 -9.53
C GLU A 414 -6.01 -44.52 -8.09
N PHE A 415 -6.78 -45.14 -7.18
CA PHE A 415 -6.78 -44.80 -5.76
C PHE A 415 -5.41 -45.02 -5.13
N GLY A 416 -4.75 -46.15 -5.41
CA GLY A 416 -3.39 -46.42 -4.95
C GLY A 416 -2.40 -45.35 -5.42
N TYR A 417 -2.49 -44.91 -6.68
CA TYR A 417 -1.65 -43.84 -7.22
C TYR A 417 -1.93 -42.49 -6.54
N ALA A 418 -3.20 -42.09 -6.42
CA ALA A 418 -3.60 -40.85 -5.76
C ALA A 418 -3.13 -40.80 -4.30
N LYS A 419 -3.33 -41.90 -3.56
CA LYS A 419 -2.87 -42.05 -2.18
C LYS A 419 -1.33 -41.98 -2.09
N GLY A 420 -0.62 -42.65 -3.00
CA GLY A 420 0.85 -42.58 -3.07
C GLY A 420 1.39 -41.17 -3.34
N LYS A 421 0.62 -40.30 -4.01
CA LYS A 421 0.92 -38.89 -4.22
C LYS A 421 0.51 -37.97 -3.07
N GLY A 422 -0.10 -38.51 -2.01
CA GLY A 422 -0.57 -37.72 -0.86
C GLY A 422 -1.76 -36.82 -1.18
N LYS A 423 -2.60 -37.21 -2.15
CA LYS A 423 -3.84 -36.49 -2.46
C LYS A 423 -4.85 -36.66 -1.33
N ASP A 424 -5.65 -35.63 -1.07
CA ASP A 424 -6.84 -35.78 -0.23
C ASP A 424 -7.84 -36.68 -0.95
N TYR A 425 -8.40 -37.66 -0.26
CA TYR A 425 -9.30 -38.63 -0.87
C TYR A 425 -10.60 -38.88 -0.12
N ILE A 426 -11.65 -39.21 -0.87
CA ILE A 426 -12.96 -39.60 -0.35
C ILE A 426 -13.30 -40.97 -0.96
N LEU A 427 -13.59 -41.95 -0.11
CA LEU A 427 -14.02 -43.28 -0.55
C LEU A 427 -15.53 -43.42 -0.44
N LEU A 428 -16.17 -43.82 -1.54
CA LEU A 428 -17.62 -43.99 -1.64
C LEU A 428 -18.00 -45.47 -1.72
N LEU A 429 -19.16 -45.80 -1.13
CA LEU A 429 -19.78 -47.12 -1.21
C LEU A 429 -21.26 -46.99 -1.59
N ASN A 430 -21.57 -47.28 -2.85
CA ASN A 430 -22.92 -47.27 -3.38
C ASN A 430 -23.68 -48.53 -2.96
N LYS A 431 -24.66 -48.38 -2.06
CA LYS A 431 -25.46 -49.50 -1.57
C LYS A 431 -26.45 -50.05 -2.60
N ASP A 432 -26.78 -49.29 -3.65
CA ASP A 432 -27.72 -49.70 -4.70
C ASP A 432 -27.10 -50.68 -5.71
N LYS A 433 -25.76 -50.79 -5.72
CA LYS A 433 -25.00 -51.59 -6.69
C LYS A 433 -24.37 -52.86 -6.08
N ASN A 434 -25.00 -53.42 -5.04
CA ASN A 434 -24.57 -54.66 -4.36
C ASN A 434 -23.09 -54.63 -3.94
N PRO A 435 -22.74 -53.87 -2.89
CA PRO A 435 -21.35 -53.67 -2.49
C PRO A 435 -20.67 -54.99 -2.12
N THR A 436 -19.45 -55.15 -2.62
CA THR A 436 -18.58 -56.28 -2.27
C THR A 436 -17.66 -55.88 -1.12
N PRO A 437 -17.35 -56.78 -0.16
CA PRO A 437 -16.40 -56.47 0.90
C PRO A 437 -15.04 -56.03 0.33
N PRO A 438 -14.40 -54.98 0.89
CA PRO A 438 -13.05 -54.57 0.52
C PRO A 438 -12.07 -55.75 0.55
N LYS A 439 -11.24 -55.89 -0.49
CA LYS A 439 -10.37 -57.07 -0.68
C LYS A 439 -8.92 -56.89 -0.21
N SER A 440 -8.54 -55.71 0.28
CA SER A 440 -7.15 -55.37 0.67
C SER A 440 -7.14 -54.42 1.88
N ASP A 441 -5.95 -53.93 2.28
CA ASP A 441 -5.72 -53.11 3.47
C ASP A 441 -6.51 -51.80 3.51
N TYR A 442 -7.02 -51.33 2.37
CA TYR A 442 -7.92 -50.17 2.32
C TYR A 442 -9.27 -50.42 3.01
N HIS A 443 -9.55 -51.63 3.49
CA HIS A 443 -10.70 -51.88 4.37
C HIS A 443 -10.63 -51.07 5.68
N ASN A 444 -9.42 -50.65 6.09
CA ASN A 444 -9.18 -49.82 7.28
C ASN A 444 -9.47 -48.34 7.04
N GLU A 445 -9.66 -47.94 5.78
CA GLU A 445 -9.94 -46.55 5.42
C GLU A 445 -11.40 -46.19 5.74
N LEU A 446 -11.60 -44.91 6.09
CA LEU A 446 -12.93 -44.35 6.22
C LEU A 446 -13.62 -44.35 4.85
N ARG A 447 -14.87 -44.78 4.83
CA ARG A 447 -15.70 -44.88 3.63
C ARG A 447 -17.08 -44.34 3.93
N HIS A 448 -17.69 -43.71 2.93
CA HIS A 448 -18.97 -43.06 3.04
C HIS A 448 -19.99 -43.80 2.18
N GLU A 449 -21.00 -44.34 2.84
CA GLU A 449 -22.06 -45.09 2.19
C GLU A 449 -23.12 -44.14 1.66
N PHE A 450 -23.70 -44.47 0.51
CA PHE A 450 -24.85 -43.73 -0.01
C PHE A 450 -25.88 -44.62 -0.72
N GLN A 451 -27.12 -44.11 -0.78
CA GLN A 451 -28.27 -44.70 -1.49
C GLN A 451 -29.00 -43.62 -2.30
N GLY A 452 -28.97 -43.74 -3.62
CA GLY A 452 -29.51 -42.78 -4.55
C GLY A 452 -28.70 -41.47 -4.65
N TYR A 453 -28.92 -40.73 -5.73
CA TYR A 453 -28.11 -39.55 -6.08
C TYR A 453 -28.34 -38.34 -5.18
N GLN A 454 -29.54 -38.18 -4.61
CA GLN A 454 -29.79 -37.13 -3.62
C GLN A 454 -28.95 -37.34 -2.35
N ASN A 455 -28.80 -38.59 -1.90
CA ASN A 455 -27.93 -38.89 -0.78
C ASN A 455 -26.45 -38.81 -1.16
N LEU A 456 -26.07 -39.24 -2.36
CA LEU A 456 -24.72 -39.03 -2.89
C LEU A 456 -24.31 -37.56 -2.81
N LYS A 457 -25.17 -36.65 -3.30
CA LYS A 457 -24.95 -35.20 -3.22
C LYS A 457 -24.73 -34.72 -1.79
N ALA A 458 -25.58 -35.14 -0.84
CA ALA A 458 -25.45 -34.76 0.57
C ALA A 458 -24.13 -35.27 1.19
N VAL A 459 -23.74 -36.51 0.88
CA VAL A 459 -22.48 -37.10 1.33
C VAL A 459 -21.30 -36.33 0.75
N LEU A 460 -21.28 -36.12 -0.57
CA LEU A 460 -20.22 -35.38 -1.28
C LEU A 460 -20.05 -33.97 -0.73
N LYS A 461 -21.15 -33.23 -0.57
CA LYS A 461 -21.11 -31.88 0.00
C LYS A 461 -20.43 -31.87 1.37
N THR A 462 -20.86 -32.77 2.25
CA THR A 462 -20.31 -32.87 3.61
C THR A 462 -18.82 -33.20 3.59
N GLN A 463 -18.40 -34.18 2.79
CA GLN A 463 -17.01 -34.65 2.81
C GLN A 463 -16.06 -33.71 2.08
N ILE A 464 -16.46 -33.15 0.93
CA ILE A 464 -15.66 -32.15 0.23
C ILE A 464 -15.49 -30.92 1.12
N GLU A 465 -16.55 -30.45 1.79
CA GLU A 465 -16.47 -29.32 2.71
C GLU A 465 -15.52 -29.59 3.88
N ALA A 466 -15.49 -30.82 4.42
CA ALA A 466 -14.57 -31.21 5.48
C ALA A 466 -13.10 -31.13 5.03
N VAL A 467 -12.78 -31.67 3.84
CA VAL A 467 -11.43 -31.58 3.25
C VAL A 467 -11.01 -30.12 3.05
N LEU A 468 -11.92 -29.30 2.51
CA LEU A 468 -11.63 -27.88 2.27
C LEU A 468 -11.37 -27.10 3.58
N LYS A 469 -12.10 -27.40 4.65
CA LYS A 469 -11.87 -26.83 5.99
C LYS A 469 -10.53 -27.26 6.58
N GLU A 470 -10.18 -28.54 6.47
CA GLU A 470 -8.89 -29.06 6.96
C GLU A 470 -7.72 -28.38 6.25
N ARG A 471 -7.86 -28.12 4.95
CA ARG A 471 -6.88 -27.39 4.13
C ARG A 471 -6.97 -25.86 4.26
N ARG A 472 -7.86 -25.33 5.11
CA ARG A 472 -8.04 -23.90 5.40
C ARG A 472 -8.38 -23.03 4.19
N TYR A 473 -9.16 -23.56 3.26
CA TYR A 473 -9.69 -22.75 2.15
C TYR A 473 -10.67 -21.68 2.64
N PHE A 474 -11.36 -21.90 3.77
CA PHE A 474 -12.26 -20.95 4.42
C PHE A 474 -12.42 -21.23 5.92
#